data_AF-A0A3B9KSA3-F1
#
_entry.id   AF-A0A3B9KSA3-F1
#
_cell.length_a   1.000
_cell.length_b   1.000
_cell.length_c   1.000
_cell.angle_alpha   90.00
_cell.angle_beta   90.00
_cell.angle_gamma   90.00
#
_symmetry.space_group_name_H-M   'P 1'
#
loop_
_entity.id
_entity.type
_entity.pdbx_description
1 polymer ?
#
loop_
_entity_poly.entity_id
_entity_poly.type
_entity_poly.pdbx_seq_one_letter_code
_entity_poly.pdbx_strand_id
1 'polypeptide(L)'
;MHKQGIRLLFLLLIVSGILRAGQTTLGLVLSGGGARGLAHIGVIKVLEKEGIRPDIITGTSMGSIVGGLYAMGYDADALERIAREMDWELMFSDR
;
A
#
# COMPACT_ATOMS: atom_id res chain seq x y z
N MET A 1 35.87 14.42 -16.07
CA MET A 1 34.71 14.27 -15.17
C MET A 1 33.88 12.98 -15.38
N HIS A 2 34.29 12.01 -16.22
CA HIS A 2 33.40 10.90 -16.63
C HIS A 2 33.59 9.57 -15.85
N LYS A 3 34.80 9.27 -15.34
CA LYS A 3 35.09 7.98 -14.69
C LYS A 3 34.75 7.93 -13.19
N GLN A 4 34.79 9.09 -12.51
CA GLN A 4 34.54 9.17 -11.06
C GLN A 4 33.05 9.02 -10.73
N GLY A 5 32.16 9.59 -11.54
CA GLY A 5 30.70 9.46 -11.37
C GLY A 5 30.21 8.02 -11.54
N ILE A 6 30.77 7.29 -12.51
CA ILE A 6 30.44 5.87 -12.75
C ILE A 6 30.85 5.02 -11.54
N ARG A 7 32.06 5.23 -11.00
CA ARG A 7 32.53 4.50 -9.80
C ARG A 7 31.65 4.77 -8.57
N LEU A 8 31.22 6.02 -8.39
CA LEU A 8 30.31 6.39 -7.31
C LEU A 8 28.93 5.73 -7.47
N LEU A 9 28.39 5.69 -8.70
CA LEU A 9 27.14 5.01 -8.98
C LEU A 9 27.22 3.50 -8.68
N PHE A 10 28.31 2.83 -9.09
CA PHE A 10 28.53 1.42 -8.75
C PHE A 10 28.62 1.20 -7.24
N LEU A 11 29.31 2.08 -6.52
CA LEU A 11 29.37 2.00 -5.06
C LEU A 11 27.98 2.17 -4.42
N LEU A 12 27.17 3.13 -4.88
CA LEU A 12 25.81 3.33 -4.40
C LEU A 12 24.90 2.12 -4.67
N LEU A 13 25.03 1.48 -5.83
CA LEU A 13 24.28 0.27 -6.17
C LEU A 13 24.68 -0.92 -5.29
N ILE A 14 25.97 -1.11 -5.03
CA ILE A 14 26.46 -2.18 -4.15
C ILE A 14 25.99 -1.96 -2.72
N VAL A 15 26.12 -0.74 -2.19
CA VAL A 15 25.65 -0.38 -0.85
C VAL A 15 24.14 -0.59 -0.73
N SER A 16 23.36 -0.14 -1.72
CA SER A 16 21.91 -0.38 -1.78
C SER A 16 21.55 -1.88 -1.79
N GLY A 17 22.29 -2.68 -2.57
CA GLY A 17 22.10 -4.13 -2.62
C GLY A 17 22.37 -4.82 -1.28
N ILE A 18 23.44 -4.42 -0.59
CA ILE A 18 23.79 -4.95 0.74
C ILE A 18 22.73 -4.55 1.79
N LEU A 19 22.27 -3.29 1.76
CA LEU A 19 21.22 -2.80 2.66
C LEU A 19 19.88 -3.53 2.47
N ARG A 20 19.56 -3.96 1.25
CA ARG A 20 18.35 -4.73 0.94
C ARG A 20 18.43 -6.21 1.33
N ALA A 21 19.63 -6.79 1.41
CA ALA A 21 19.84 -8.24 1.59
C ALA A 21 19.31 -8.82 2.93
N GLY A 22 18.82 -7.97 3.85
CA GLY A 22 18.19 -8.39 5.11
C GLY A 22 16.78 -7.87 5.34
N GLN A 23 16.13 -7.23 4.35
CA GLN A 23 14.76 -6.74 4.53
C GLN A 23 13.76 -7.89 4.43
N THR A 24 12.94 -8.07 5.47
CA THR A 24 11.79 -8.97 5.44
C THR A 24 10.70 -8.37 4.58
N THR A 25 10.24 -9.10 3.57
CA THR A 25 9.06 -8.72 2.79
C THR A 25 7.80 -8.85 3.65
N LEU A 26 7.05 -7.76 3.80
CA LEU A 26 5.80 -7.71 4.54
C LEU A 26 4.60 -7.81 3.59
N GLY A 27 3.79 -8.86 3.76
CA GLY A 27 2.51 -9.02 3.06
C GLY A 27 1.33 -8.58 3.92
N LEU A 28 0.42 -7.79 3.35
CA LEU A 28 -0.87 -7.44 3.94
C LEU A 28 -2.01 -8.13 3.17
N VAL A 29 -2.81 -8.94 3.86
CA VAL A 29 -3.94 -9.68 3.30
C VAL A 29 -5.25 -9.11 3.83
N LEU A 30 -6.09 -8.59 2.93
CA LEU A 30 -7.36 -7.92 3.27
C LEU A 30 -8.56 -8.78 2.86
N SER A 31 -9.28 -9.33 3.82
CA SER A 31 -10.46 -10.15 3.56
C SER A 31 -11.63 -9.34 2.96
N GLY A 32 -12.59 -10.04 2.37
CA GLY A 32 -13.89 -9.47 2.02
C GLY A 32 -14.77 -9.18 3.24
N GLY A 33 -15.96 -8.61 3.00
CA GLY A 33 -16.93 -8.29 4.05
C GLY A 33 -17.97 -7.23 3.70
N GLY A 34 -18.15 -6.89 2.42
CA GLY A 34 -19.04 -5.81 1.98
C GLY A 34 -18.67 -4.48 2.64
N ALA A 35 -19.66 -3.69 3.04
CA ALA A 35 -19.47 -2.40 3.71
C ALA A 35 -18.57 -2.47 4.96
N ARG A 36 -18.55 -3.60 5.69
CA ARG A 36 -17.68 -3.77 6.87
C ARG A 36 -16.20 -3.83 6.53
N GLY A 37 -15.86 -4.15 5.28
CA GLY A 37 -14.47 -4.17 4.81
C GLY A 37 -13.79 -2.79 4.81
N LEU A 38 -14.55 -1.69 4.95
CA LEU A 38 -14.00 -0.35 5.15
C LEU A 38 -13.20 -0.24 6.46
N ALA A 39 -13.41 -1.13 7.43
CA ALA A 39 -12.61 -1.21 8.64
C ALA A 39 -11.11 -1.44 8.36
N HIS A 40 -10.74 -2.01 7.20
CA HIS A 40 -9.35 -2.17 6.77
C HIS A 40 -8.62 -0.82 6.66
N ILE A 41 -9.33 0.27 6.36
CA ILE A 41 -8.76 1.63 6.31
C ILE A 41 -8.19 2.02 7.68
N GLY A 42 -8.88 1.68 8.77
CA GLY A 42 -8.40 1.93 10.13
C GLY A 42 -7.14 1.15 10.46
N VAL A 43 -7.04 -0.10 10.01
CA VAL A 43 -5.82 -0.91 10.15
C VAL A 43 -4.66 -0.26 9.40
N ILE A 44 -4.87 0.12 8.14
CA ILE A 44 -3.87 0.79 7.32
C ILE A 44 -3.40 2.09 7.98
N LYS A 45 -4.32 2.90 8.52
CA LYS A 45 -4.02 4.15 9.24
C LYS A 45 -3.06 3.93 10.42
N VAL A 46 -3.26 2.85 11.18
CA VAL A 46 -2.36 2.50 12.28
C VAL A 46 -1.00 2.04 11.75
N LEU A 47 -0.97 1.19 10.72
CA LEU A 47 0.28 0.74 10.10
C LEU A 47 1.11 1.93 9.59
N GLU A 48 0.48 2.88 8.89
CA GLU A 48 1.16 4.09 8.42
C GLU A 48 1.70 4.94 9.56
N LYS A 49 0.93 5.11 10.64
CA LYS A 49 1.35 5.85 11.84
C LYS A 49 2.60 5.25 12.48
N GLU A 50 2.68 3.92 12.53
CA GLU A 50 3.82 3.19 13.08
C GLU A 50 4.99 3.04 12.06
N GLY A 51 4.88 3.65 10.88
CA GLY A 51 5.90 3.56 9.83
C GLY A 51 5.99 2.17 9.16
N ILE A 52 4.97 1.33 9.33
CA ILE A 52 4.89 -0.01 8.75
C ILE A 52 4.21 0.08 7.40
N ARG A 53 4.97 -0.20 6.33
CA ARG A 53 4.45 -0.24 4.96
C ARG A 53 4.56 -1.66 4.38
N PRO A 54 3.45 -2.29 3.96
CA PRO A 54 3.50 -3.58 3.28
C PRO A 54 4.17 -3.46 1.92
N ASP A 55 4.99 -4.44 1.55
CA ASP A 55 5.57 -4.59 0.22
C ASP A 55 4.58 -5.21 -0.77
N ILE A 56 3.73 -6.09 -0.25
CA ILE A 56 2.74 -6.84 -1.04
C ILE A 56 1.38 -6.65 -0.38
N ILE A 57 0.38 -6.32 -1.19
CA ILE A 57 -1.01 -6.22 -0.75
C ILE A 57 -1.83 -7.16 -1.62
N THR A 58 -2.69 -7.95 -0.98
CA THR A 58 -3.71 -8.75 -1.65
C THR A 58 -5.03 -8.60 -0.93
N GLY A 59 -6.14 -8.72 -1.64
CA GLY A 59 -7.44 -8.65 -1.00
C GLY A 59 -8.56 -9.25 -1.85
N THR A 60 -9.70 -9.46 -1.21
CA THR A 60 -10.92 -10.01 -1.83
C THR A 60 -12.10 -9.06 -1.66
N SER A 61 -12.89 -8.82 -2.73
CA SER A 61 -14.09 -7.95 -2.70
C SER A 61 -13.74 -6.56 -2.14
N MET A 62 -14.37 -6.11 -1.06
CA MET A 62 -14.05 -4.83 -0.42
C MET A 62 -12.57 -4.71 -0.03
N GLY A 63 -11.93 -5.81 0.41
CA GLY A 63 -10.50 -5.83 0.68
C GLY A 63 -9.66 -5.57 -0.58
N SER A 64 -10.11 -6.00 -1.76
CA SER A 64 -9.45 -5.67 -3.04
C SER A 64 -9.59 -4.19 -3.38
N ILE A 65 -10.75 -3.59 -3.12
CA ILE A 65 -10.99 -2.16 -3.38
C ILE A 65 -10.08 -1.31 -2.49
N VAL A 66 -10.12 -1.52 -1.17
CA VAL A 66 -9.28 -0.78 -0.22
C VAL A 66 -7.80 -1.03 -0.47
N GLY A 67 -7.41 -2.30 -0.60
CA GLY A 67 -6.00 -2.68 -0.82
C GLY A 67 -5.46 -2.20 -2.16
N GLY A 68 -6.28 -2.22 -3.22
CA GLY A 68 -5.91 -1.73 -4.54
C GLY A 68 -5.70 -0.22 -4.57
N LEU A 69 -6.61 0.54 -3.95
CA LEU A 69 -6.43 2.00 -3.79
C LEU A 69 -5.18 2.30 -2.98
N TYR A 70 -4.95 1.60 -1.86
CA TYR A 70 -3.73 1.78 -1.06
C TYR A 70 -2.46 1.48 -1.86
N ALA A 71 -2.45 0.39 -2.63
CA ALA A 71 -1.34 0.00 -3.50
C ALA A 71 -1.06 1.02 -4.62
N MET A 72 -2.06 1.80 -5.06
CA MET A 72 -1.90 2.90 -6.01
C MET A 72 -1.29 4.18 -5.38
N GLY A 73 -1.00 4.16 -4.08
CA GLY A 73 -0.34 5.27 -3.38
C GLY A 73 -1.29 6.23 -2.67
N TYR A 74 -2.58 5.89 -2.54
CA TYR A 74 -3.50 6.65 -1.69
C TYR A 74 -3.17 6.35 -0.22
N ASP A 75 -3.00 7.39 0.60
CA ASP A 75 -2.80 7.23 2.05
C ASP A 75 -4.12 6.94 2.78
N ALA A 76 -4.03 6.57 4.06
CA ALA A 76 -5.20 6.20 4.84
C ALA A 76 -6.25 7.32 4.95
N ASP A 77 -5.83 8.58 4.96
CA ASP A 77 -6.75 9.73 5.02
C ASP A 77 -7.49 9.95 3.70
N ALA A 78 -6.81 9.75 2.56
CA ALA A 78 -7.45 9.76 1.25
C ALA A 78 -8.42 8.60 1.10
N LEU A 79 -8.06 7.40 1.58
CA LEU A 79 -8.98 6.25 1.60
C LEU A 79 -10.21 6.53 2.46
N GLU A 80 -10.03 7.13 3.64
CA GLU A 80 -11.14 7.51 4.52
C GLU A 80 -12.06 8.53 3.84
N ARG A 81 -11.50 9.52 3.16
CA ARG A 81 -12.28 10.50 2.39
C ARG A 81 -13.07 9.85 1.27
N ILE A 82 -12.42 9.05 0.43
CA ILE A 82 -13.08 8.28 -0.65
C ILE A 82 -14.21 7.46 -0.07
N ALA A 83 -13.98 6.76 1.05
CA ALA A 83 -14.98 5.92 1.66
C ALA A 83 -16.21 6.67 2.20
N ARG A 84 -16.04 7.94 2.59
CA ARG A 84 -17.14 8.80 3.06
C ARG A 84 -17.92 9.47 1.94
N GLU A 85 -17.25 9.78 0.84
CA GLU A 85 -17.82 10.52 -0.30
C GLU A 85 -18.42 9.60 -1.38
N MET A 86 -18.05 8.33 -1.39
CA MET A 86 -18.51 7.37 -2.39
C MET A 86 -20.00 7.02 -2.22
N ASP A 87 -20.73 7.03 -3.32
CA ASP A 87 -22.08 6.49 -3.38
C ASP A 87 -22.04 4.96 -3.43
N TRP A 88 -22.12 4.36 -2.24
CA TRP A 88 -22.09 2.91 -2.08
C TRP A 88 -23.35 2.22 -2.60
N GLU A 89 -24.49 2.90 -2.62
CA GLU A 89 -25.70 2.31 -3.18
C GLU A 89 -25.57 2.16 -4.69
N LEU A 90 -25.07 3.19 -5.37
CA LEU A 90 -24.74 3.10 -6.79
C LEU A 90 -23.68 2.02 -7.06
N MET A 91 -22.61 2.01 -6.27
CA MET A 91 -21.49 1.08 -6.47
C MET A 91 -21.90 -0.40 -6.34
N PHE A 92 -22.85 -0.71 -5.45
CA PHE A 92 -23.34 -2.08 -5.23
C PHE A 92 -24.68 -2.35 -5.92
N SER A 93 -25.14 -1.46 -6.78
CA SER A 93 -26.38 -1.68 -7.51
C SER A 93 -26.15 -2.64 -8.69
N ASP A 94 -27.08 -3.57 -8.87
CA ASP A 94 -27.15 -4.45 -10.06
C ASP A 94 -27.93 -3.80 -11.23
N ARG A 95 -28.13 -2.47 -11.17
CA ARG A 95 -28.98 -1.73 -12.09
C ARG A 95 -28.19 -1.07 -13.21
#